data_AF-A0A975HM65-F1
#
_entry.id   AF-A0A975HM65-F1
#
_cell.length_a   1.000
_cell.length_b   1.000
_cell.length_c   1.000
_cell.angle_alpha   90.00
_cell.angle_beta   90.00
_cell.angle_gamma   90.00
#
_symmetry.space_group_name_H-M   'P 1'
#
loop_
_entity.id
_entity.type
_entity.pdbx_description
1 polymer ?
#
loop_
_entity_poly.entity_id
_entity_poly.type
_entity_poly.pdbx_seq_one_letter_code
_entity_poly.pdbx_strand_id
1 'polypeptide(L)' 'MSSEFNVIPPTTKVYCKERGEGWTLTGITSEKENTSVMFNGIRYTIPAVEILQELLPNFEKWQRGEFTD' A
#
# COMPACT_ATOMS: atom_id res chain seq x y z
N MET A 1 23.46 3.17 -11.83
CA MET A 1 22.49 2.07 -11.90
C MET A 1 21.13 2.70 -11.74
N SER A 2 20.29 2.76 -12.78
CA SER A 2 18.88 3.11 -12.59
C SER A 2 18.26 1.92 -11.87
N SER A 3 17.87 2.08 -10.61
CA SER A 3 17.02 1.09 -9.95
C SER A 3 15.74 1.02 -10.76
N GLU A 4 15.54 -0.09 -11.47
CA GLU A 4 14.29 -0.35 -12.18
C GLU A 4 13.21 -0.46 -11.10
N PHE A 5 12.34 0.55 -11.02
CA PHE A 5 11.27 0.54 -10.04
C PHE A 5 10.34 -0.61 -10.37
N ASN A 6 10.22 -1.57 -9.45
CA ASN A 6 9.35 -2.72 -9.65
C ASN A 6 7.89 -2.25 -9.58
N VAL A 7 7.18 -2.35 -10.70
CA VAL A 7 5.78 -1.91 -10.81
C VAL A 7 4.92 -2.72 -9.85
N ILE A 8 4.18 -2.03 -8.99
CA ILE A 8 3.18 -2.67 -8.12
C ILE A 8 1.85 -2.73 -8.90
N PRO A 9 1.22 -3.90 -9.02
CA PRO A 9 -0.03 -4.01 -9.76
C PRO A 9 -1.20 -3.28 -9.05
N PRO A 10 -2.28 -2.93 -9.77
CA PRO A 10 -3.52 -2.52 -9.14
C PRO A 10 -4.09 -3.66 -8.28
N THR A 11 -5.04 -3.35 -7.39
CA THR A 11 -5.65 -4.31 -6.45
C THR A 11 -4.66 -4.98 -5.52
N THR A 12 -3.47 -4.41 -5.35
CA THR A 12 -2.49 -4.90 -4.37
C THR A 12 -2.99 -4.60 -2.97
N LYS A 13 -3.04 -5.63 -2.13
CA LYS A 13 -3.48 -5.54 -0.74
C LYS A 13 -2.44 -4.81 0.11
N VAL A 14 -2.95 -3.96 1.00
CA VAL A 14 -2.16 -3.14 1.92
C VAL A 14 -2.83 -3.15 3.30
N TYR A 15 -2.11 -2.77 4.34
CA TYR A 15 -2.67 -2.67 5.69
C TYR A 15 -2.31 -1.33 6.33
N CYS A 16 -3.32 -0.65 6.86
CA CYS A 16 -3.18 0.57 7.63
C CYS A 16 -3.67 0.31 9.05
N LYS A 17 -2.85 0.58 10.07
CA LYS A 17 -3.21 0.35 11.49
C LYS A 17 -4.55 0.96 11.88
N GLU A 18 -4.81 2.18 11.41
CA GLU A 18 -6.01 2.94 11.76
C GLU A 18 -7.24 2.52 10.95
N ARG A 19 -7.05 1.96 9.75
CA ARG A 19 -8.13 1.75 8.76
C ARG A 19 -8.37 0.29 8.39
N GLY A 20 -7.50 -0.62 8.80
CA GLY A 20 -7.55 -2.05 8.49
C GLY A 20 -6.97 -2.42 7.12
N GLU A 21 -7.41 -3.56 6.60
CA GLU A 21 -7.04 -4.05 5.26
C GLU A 21 -7.63 -3.13 4.17
N GLY A 22 -6.83 -2.87 3.14
CA GLY A 22 -7.23 -2.13 1.96
C GLY A 22 -6.56 -2.63 0.70
N TRP A 23 -6.85 -2.00 -0.44
CA TRP A 23 -6.23 -2.33 -1.72
C TRP A 23 -6.04 -1.12 -2.62
N THR A 24 -4.98 -1.11 -3.40
CA THR A 24 -4.75 -0.09 -4.44
C THR A 24 -5.79 -0.21 -5.55
N LEU A 25 -6.23 0.92 -6.12
CA LEU A 25 -7.13 0.93 -7.28
C LEU A 25 -6.40 1.05 -8.61
N THR A 26 -5.18 1.58 -8.58
CA THR A 26 -4.29 1.73 -9.73
C THR A 26 -2.95 1.09 -9.40
N GLY A 27 -2.19 0.72 -10.44
CA GLY A 27 -0.80 0.30 -10.24
C GLY A 27 0.07 1.46 -9.75
N ILE A 28 1.22 1.12 -9.16
CA ILE A 28 2.27 2.06 -8.78
C ILE A 28 3.44 1.85 -9.72
N THR A 29 3.83 2.90 -10.43
CA THR A 29 4.95 2.92 -11.40
C THR A 29 6.09 3.84 -10.98
N SER A 30 5.87 4.67 -9.96
CA SER A 30 6.88 5.55 -9.39
C SER A 30 6.61 5.87 -7.93
N GLU A 31 7.65 6.04 -7.12
CA GLU A 31 7.55 6.48 -5.71
C GLU A 31 7.03 7.92 -5.57
N LYS A 32 7.14 8.72 -6.64
CA LYS A 32 6.82 10.16 -6.64
C LYS A 32 5.35 10.46 -6.97
N GLU A 33 4.55 9.45 -7.27
CA GLU A 33 3.15 9.64 -7.63
C GLU A 33 2.22 9.47 -6.42
N ASN A 34 0.94 9.80 -6.63
CA ASN A 34 -0.12 9.48 -5.69
C ASN A 34 -0.94 8.31 -6.25
N THR A 35 -1.43 7.45 -5.36
CA THR A 35 -2.22 6.27 -5.72
C THR A 35 -3.55 6.30 -4.95
N SER A 36 -4.62 5.88 -5.62
CA SER A 36 -5.90 5.70 -4.93
C SER A 36 -5.92 4.36 -4.20
N VAL A 37 -6.26 4.35 -2.91
CA VAL A 37 -6.38 3.16 -2.08
C VAL A 37 -7.78 3.11 -1.47
N MET A 38 -8.41 1.94 -1.49
CA MET A 38 -9.69 1.70 -0.82
C MET A 38 -9.45 1.12 0.57
N PHE A 39 -10.06 1.73 1.58
CA PHE A 39 -10.20 1.18 2.92
C PHE A 39 -11.66 1.22 3.33
N ASN A 40 -12.25 0.09 3.72
CA ASN A 40 -13.64 -0.01 4.20
C ASN A 40 -14.67 0.74 3.32
N GLY A 41 -14.53 0.65 1.99
CA GLY A 41 -15.44 1.31 1.06
C GLY A 41 -15.17 2.81 0.83
N ILE A 42 -14.17 3.40 1.47
CA ILE A 42 -13.77 4.81 1.30
C ILE A 42 -12.47 4.88 0.50
N ARG A 43 -12.43 5.77 -0.50
CA ARG A 43 -11.24 6.02 -1.32
C ARG A 43 -10.37 7.10 -0.68
N TYR A 44 -9.08 6.81 -0.55
CA TYR A 44 -8.04 7.75 -0.12
C TYR A 44 -7.02 7.94 -1.23
N THR A 45 -6.51 9.16 -1.35
CA THR A 45 -5.34 9.46 -2.19
C THR A 45 -4.12 9.48 -1.29
N ILE A 46 -3.21 8.53 -1.51
CA ILE A 46 -2.04 8.30 -0.65
C ILE A 46 -0.77 8.41 -1.51
N PRO A 47 0.29 9.08 -1.03
CA PRO A 47 1.59 9.07 -1.71
C PRO A 47 2.11 7.65 -1.91
N ALA A 48 2.60 7.33 -3.10
CA ALA A 48 3.12 6.00 -3.41
C ALA A 48 4.23 5.58 -2.45
N VAL A 49 5.11 6.52 -2.06
CA VAL A 49 6.16 6.29 -1.07
C VAL A 49 5.64 5.76 0.27
N GLU A 50 4.50 6.26 0.77
CA GLU A 50 3.89 5.80 2.02
C GLU A 50 3.33 4.38 1.86
N ILE A 51 2.70 4.08 0.72
CA ILE A 51 2.19 2.74 0.42
C ILE A 51 3.34 1.72 0.41
N LEU A 52 4.45 2.07 -0.23
CA LEU A 52 5.61 1.20 -0.39
C LEU A 52 6.38 0.98 0.91
N GLN A 53 6.58 2.04 1.70
CA GLN A 53 7.42 1.99 2.90
C GLN A 53 6.65 1.58 4.15
N GLU A 54 5.34 1.80 4.19
CA GLU A 54 4.54 1.52 5.37
C GLU A 54 3.45 0.49 5.09
N LEU A 55 2.53 0.77 4.15
CA LEU A 55 1.30 0.00 4.07
C LEU A 55 1.49 -1.42 3.51
N LEU A 56 2.40 -1.62 2.56
CA LEU A 56 2.77 -2.94 2.04
C LEU A 56 3.53 -3.77 3.11
N PRO A 57 4.62 -3.28 3.74
CA PRO A 57 5.27 -4.00 4.83
C PRO A 57 4.33 -4.31 6.00
N ASN A 58 3.40 -3.40 6.30
CA ASN A 58 2.36 -3.63 7.29
C ASN A 58 1.43 -4.78 6.90
N PHE A 59 1.07 -4.92 5.62
CA PHE A 59 0.24 -6.04 5.20
C PHE A 59 0.96 -7.39 5.42
N GLU A 60 2.25 -7.47 5.08
CA GLU A 60 3.04 -8.67 5.31
C GLU A 60 3.15 -9.05 6.80
N LYS A 61 3.41 -8.05 7.66
CA LYS A 61 3.44 -8.22 9.12
C LYS A 61 2.07 -8.66 9.66
N TRP A 62 0.98 -8.08 9.15
CA TRP A 62 -0.38 -8.44 9.53
C TRP A 62 -0.70 -9.89 9.15
N GLN A 63 -0.30 -10.34 7.95
CA GLN A 63 -0.46 -11.73 7.52
C GLN A 63 0.31 -12.72 8.40
N ARG A 64 1.44 -12.30 8.99
CA ARG A 64 2.23 -13.10 9.94
C ARG A 64 1.71 -13.02 11.38
N GLY A 65 0.68 -12.22 11.65
CA GLY A 65 0.14 -12.01 13.01
C GLY A 65 1.04 -11.13 13.89
N GLU A 66 1.92 -10.32 13.30
CA GLU A 66 2.91 -9.49 14.03
C GLU A 66 2.35 -8.12 14.46
N PHE A 67 1.06 -7.86 14.24
CA PHE A 67 0.36 -6.75 14.88
C PHE A 67 -0.26 -7.25 16.16
N THR A 68 0.48 -7.09 17.25
CA THR A 68 -0.05 -7.20 18.60
C THR A 68 -0.35 -5.78 19.09
N ASP A 69 -1.55 -5.59 19.64
CA ASP A 69 -1.99 -4.34 20.25
C ASP A 69 -1.09 -3.91 21.42
#